data_AF-E7GMK7-F1
#
_entry.id   AF-E7GMK7-F1
#
_cell.length_a   1.000
_cell.length_b   1.000
_cell.length_c   1.000
_cell.angle_alpha   90.00
_cell.angle_beta   90.00
_cell.angle_gamma   90.00
#
_symmetry.space_group_name_H-M   'P 1'
#
loop_
_entity.id
_entity.type
_entity.pdbx_description
1 polymer ?
#
loop_
_entity_poly.entity_id
_entity_poly.type
_entity_poly.pdbx_seq_one_letter_code
_entity_poly.pdbx_strand_id
1 'polypeptide(L)'
;MHRVPVSAVFLRQFGDVYLMTSYGSLLTFFIMGAALIAVGTFISSLTENQGFAAGIAIPVILFNYYSVSLAEHISASAMGSVISLCALAVILGLVIRFLTGNEGLAFSVSLLLIIIIGIAGFVDISSFEGLLPKIMNRLSLFERFYSFVNGVFDFTSIVYFISVIVFFLFLSVQSLEKRRYN
;
A
#
# COMPACT_ATOMS: atom_id res chain seq x y z
N MET A 1 -6.76 -13.66 -32.11
CA MET A 1 -7.28 -12.35 -32.53
C MET A 1 -7.74 -11.62 -31.28
N HIS A 2 -6.82 -10.86 -30.69
CA HIS A 2 -6.97 -10.22 -29.38
C HIS A 2 -8.00 -9.10 -29.46
N ARG A 3 -8.97 -9.12 -28.54
CA ARG A 3 -9.93 -8.04 -28.37
C ARG A 3 -9.18 -6.84 -27.78
N VAL A 4 -8.76 -5.93 -28.67
CA VAL A 4 -8.63 -4.52 -28.31
C VAL A 4 -9.90 -4.12 -27.55
N PRO A 5 -9.82 -3.38 -26.41
CA PRO A 5 -11.02 -2.88 -25.73
C PRO A 5 -11.90 -2.18 -26.76
N VAL A 6 -12.99 -2.86 -27.08
CA VAL A 6 -13.87 -2.52 -28.20
C VAL A 6 -14.39 -1.10 -28.05
N SER A 7 -14.59 -0.65 -26.80
CA SER A 7 -14.95 0.72 -26.43
C SER A 7 -13.94 1.80 -26.86
N ALA A 8 -12.63 1.56 -26.75
CA ALA A 8 -11.61 2.57 -27.10
C ALA A 8 -11.47 2.78 -28.61
N VAL A 9 -11.69 1.72 -29.41
CA VAL A 9 -11.66 1.78 -30.88
C VAL A 9 -12.93 2.48 -31.41
N PHE A 10 -14.08 2.21 -30.81
CA PHE A 10 -15.32 2.93 -31.14
C PHE A 10 -15.25 4.41 -30.76
N LEU A 11 -14.68 4.76 -29.61
CA LEU A 11 -14.51 6.15 -29.18
C LEU A 11 -13.51 6.95 -30.04
N ARG A 12 -12.59 6.27 -30.75
CA ARG A 12 -11.67 6.89 -31.71
C ARG A 12 -12.39 7.53 -32.91
N GLN A 13 -13.66 7.18 -33.12
CA GLN A 13 -14.52 7.79 -34.14
C GLN A 13 -15.10 9.14 -33.68
N PHE A 14 -15.01 9.46 -32.38
CA PHE A 14 -15.60 10.65 -31.74
C PHE A 14 -14.55 11.58 -31.10
N GLY A 15 -13.25 11.29 -31.24
CA GLY A 15 -12.14 12.13 -30.74
C GLY A 15 -10.77 11.45 -30.78
N ASP A 16 -9.70 12.19 -30.46
CA ASP A 16 -8.32 11.65 -30.37
C ASP A 16 -8.16 10.78 -29.12
N VAL A 17 -8.47 9.49 -29.26
CA VAL A 17 -8.18 8.51 -28.22
C VAL A 17 -6.68 8.23 -28.23
N TYR A 18 -6.00 8.67 -27.17
CA TYR A 18 -4.63 8.25 -26.88
C TYR A 18 -4.63 6.74 -26.60
N LEU A 19 -4.31 5.95 -27.63
CA LEU A 19 -4.31 4.50 -27.52
C LEU A 19 -3.34 4.01 -26.44
N MET A 20 -2.19 4.68 -26.30
CA MET A 20 -1.17 4.30 -25.34
C MET A 20 -1.67 4.35 -23.89
N THR A 21 -2.53 5.31 -23.55
CA THR A 21 -3.12 5.41 -22.20
C THR A 21 -4.22 4.39 -21.98
N SER A 22 -5.04 4.10 -23.02
CA SER A 22 -6.09 3.06 -22.94
C SER A 22 -5.53 1.64 -22.83
N TYR A 23 -4.50 1.30 -23.60
CA TYR A 23 -3.82 0.00 -23.47
C TYR A 23 -2.96 -0.05 -22.21
N GLY A 24 -2.34 1.07 -21.83
CA GLY A 24 -1.57 1.21 -20.61
C GLY A 24 -2.41 0.95 -19.36
N SER A 25 -3.60 1.55 -19.27
CA SER A 25 -4.50 1.34 -18.12
C SER A 25 -5.00 -0.10 -18.02
N LEU A 26 -5.27 -0.79 -19.14
CA LEU A 26 -5.61 -2.22 -19.13
C LEU A 26 -4.46 -3.10 -18.65
N LEU A 27 -3.25 -2.86 -19.17
CA LEU A 27 -2.06 -3.57 -18.74
C LEU A 27 -1.80 -3.35 -17.25
N THR A 28 -1.88 -2.09 -16.80
CA THR A 28 -1.68 -1.75 -15.40
C THR A 28 -2.78 -2.34 -14.52
N PHE A 29 -4.03 -2.38 -14.96
CA PHE A 29 -5.12 -3.06 -14.24
C PHE A 29 -4.81 -4.53 -14.03
N PHE A 30 -4.33 -5.22 -15.06
CA PHE A 30 -3.94 -6.63 -14.97
C PHE A 30 -2.78 -6.85 -13.99
N ILE A 31 -1.71 -6.05 -14.09
CA ILE A 31 -0.55 -6.18 -13.20
C ILE A 31 -0.91 -5.81 -11.75
N MET A 32 -1.71 -4.76 -11.54
CA MET A 32 -2.22 -4.41 -10.21
C MET A 32 -3.06 -5.56 -9.63
N GLY A 33 -3.95 -6.16 -10.44
CA GLY A 33 -4.70 -7.35 -10.04
C GLY A 33 -3.80 -8.51 -9.62
N ALA A 34 -2.73 -8.77 -10.38
CA ALA A 34 -1.72 -9.76 -10.00
C ALA A 34 -0.99 -9.41 -8.69
N ALA A 35 -0.70 -8.13 -8.44
CA ALA A 35 -0.11 -7.68 -7.18
C ALA A 35 -1.04 -7.91 -5.98
N LEU A 36 -2.34 -7.62 -6.13
CA LEU A 36 -3.34 -7.89 -5.09
C LEU A 36 -3.51 -9.39 -4.83
N ILE A 37 -3.48 -10.21 -5.88
CA ILE A 37 -3.49 -11.68 -5.75
C ILE A 37 -2.23 -12.15 -5.00
N ALA A 38 -1.05 -11.63 -5.32
CA ALA A 38 0.20 -11.99 -4.63
C ALA A 38 0.14 -11.68 -3.13
N VAL A 39 -0.42 -10.52 -2.77
CA VAL A 39 -0.67 -10.15 -1.36
C VAL A 39 -1.65 -11.14 -0.70
N GLY A 40 -2.75 -11.46 -1.38
CA GLY A 40 -3.74 -12.43 -0.88
C GLY A 40 -3.15 -13.84 -0.70
N THR A 41 -2.32 -14.31 -1.63
CA THR A 41 -1.65 -15.61 -1.54
C THR A 41 -0.68 -15.66 -0.37
N PHE A 42 0.02 -14.56 -0.08
CA PHE A 42 0.89 -14.47 1.09
C PHE A 42 0.08 -14.52 2.39
N ILE A 43 -0.98 -13.72 2.52
CA ILE A 43 -1.83 -13.75 3.72
C ILE A 43 -2.42 -15.15 3.93
N SER A 44 -2.81 -15.82 2.84
CA SER A 44 -3.31 -17.20 2.91
C SER A 44 -2.25 -18.21 3.30
N SER A 45 -0.95 -17.99 3.02
CA SER A 45 0.09 -18.94 3.41
C SER A 45 0.39 -18.92 4.91
N LEU A 46 0.10 -17.79 5.57
CA LEU A 46 0.32 -17.57 7.01
C LEU A 46 -0.65 -18.34 7.91
N THR A 47 -1.77 -18.85 7.39
CA THR A 47 -2.80 -19.54 8.20
C THR A 47 -3.37 -20.76 7.48
N GLU A 48 -3.79 -21.76 8.23
CA GLU A 48 -4.50 -22.94 7.70
C GLU A 48 -6.00 -22.69 7.52
N ASN A 49 -6.54 -21.70 8.22
CA ASN A 49 -7.96 -21.38 8.17
C ASN A 49 -8.22 -20.37 7.04
N GLN A 50 -8.74 -20.87 5.92
CA GLN A 50 -9.07 -20.05 4.74
C GLN A 50 -10.06 -18.92 5.07
N GLY A 51 -11.01 -19.14 5.99
CA GLY A 51 -11.94 -18.11 6.44
C GLY A 51 -11.23 -16.97 7.18
N PHE A 52 -10.25 -17.32 8.03
CA PHE A 52 -9.41 -16.32 8.71
C PHE A 52 -8.49 -15.58 7.73
N ALA A 53 -7.91 -16.28 6.76
CA ALA A 53 -7.11 -15.67 5.69
C ALA A 53 -7.91 -14.63 4.90
N ALA A 54 -9.11 -15.01 4.42
CA ALA A 54 -10.00 -14.10 3.70
C ALA A 54 -10.43 -12.92 4.58
N GLY A 55 -10.70 -13.19 5.86
CA GLY A 55 -11.04 -12.18 6.87
C GLY A 55 -9.95 -11.13 7.10
N ILE A 56 -8.68 -11.44 6.86
CA ILE A 56 -7.56 -10.48 6.92
C ILE A 56 -7.28 -9.86 5.55
N ALA A 57 -7.28 -10.67 4.48
CA ALA A 57 -6.92 -10.21 3.14
C ALA A 57 -7.85 -9.12 2.62
N ILE A 58 -9.16 -9.23 2.84
CA ILE A 58 -10.14 -8.24 2.40
C ILE A 58 -9.88 -6.88 3.08
N PRO A 59 -9.81 -6.76 4.41
CA PRO A 59 -9.44 -5.50 5.07
C PRO A 59 -8.09 -4.92 4.63
N VAL A 60 -7.07 -5.75 4.39
CA VAL A 60 -5.76 -5.26 3.92
C VAL A 60 -5.88 -4.60 2.54
N ILE A 61 -6.63 -5.23 1.62
CA ILE A 61 -6.86 -4.67 0.28
C ILE A 61 -7.73 -3.41 0.35
N LEU A 62 -8.80 -3.42 1.15
CA LEU A 62 -9.66 -2.25 1.36
C LEU A 62 -8.90 -1.10 2.00
N PHE A 63 -8.00 -1.39 2.94
CA PHE A 63 -7.13 -0.38 3.53
C PHE A 63 -6.21 0.21 2.47
N ASN A 64 -5.59 -0.59 1.59
CA ASN A 64 -4.78 -0.05 0.50
C ASN A 64 -5.59 0.88 -0.41
N TYR A 65 -6.83 0.51 -0.75
CA TYR A 65 -7.76 1.30 -1.55
C TYR A 65 -8.11 2.65 -0.89
N TYR A 66 -8.50 2.65 0.38
CA TYR A 66 -8.91 3.86 1.10
C TYR A 66 -7.78 4.60 1.83
N SER A 67 -6.54 4.10 1.75
CA SER A 67 -5.42 4.57 2.58
C SER A 67 -5.17 6.07 2.49
N VAL A 68 -5.21 6.64 1.28
CA VAL A 68 -4.99 8.07 1.06
C VAL A 68 -6.16 8.89 1.58
N SER A 69 -7.40 8.55 1.22
CA SER A 69 -8.57 9.29 1.72
C SER A 69 -8.66 9.23 3.25
N LEU A 70 -8.38 8.07 3.85
CA LEU A 70 -8.38 7.93 5.30
C LEU A 70 -7.27 8.78 5.93
N ALA A 71 -6.09 8.79 5.31
CA ALA A 71 -4.99 9.66 5.72
C ALA A 71 -5.37 11.14 5.66
N GLU A 72 -6.02 11.58 4.59
CA GLU A 72 -6.44 12.97 4.41
C GLU A 72 -7.43 13.39 5.49
N HIS A 73 -8.37 12.52 5.85
CA HIS A 73 -9.35 12.81 6.91
C HIS A 73 -8.73 12.82 8.30
N ILE A 74 -7.84 11.85 8.61
CA ILE A 74 -7.20 11.75 9.93
C ILE A 74 -6.13 12.84 10.11
N SER A 75 -5.44 13.21 9.04
CA SER A 75 -4.30 14.12 9.04
C SER A 75 -4.62 15.48 8.42
N ALA A 76 -5.91 15.87 8.42
CA ALA A 76 -6.38 17.13 7.84
C ALA A 76 -5.76 18.38 8.48
N SER A 77 -5.29 18.26 9.73
CA SER A 77 -4.55 19.31 10.44
C SER A 77 -3.12 18.85 10.78
N ALA A 78 -2.23 19.81 10.98
CA ALA A 78 -0.87 19.56 11.44
C ALA A 78 -0.85 18.73 12.74
N MET A 79 -1.73 19.08 13.69
CA MET A 79 -1.88 18.33 14.95
C MET A 79 -2.42 16.91 14.73
N GLY A 80 -3.38 16.72 13.81
CA GLY A 80 -3.88 15.38 13.45
C GLY A 80 -2.77 14.49 12.84
N SER A 81 -1.89 15.10 12.04
CA SER A 81 -0.71 14.42 11.48
C SER A 81 0.29 14.01 12.58
N VAL A 82 0.56 14.89 13.55
CA VAL A 82 1.42 14.56 14.70
C VAL A 82 0.84 13.41 15.54
N ILE A 83 -0.44 13.49 15.88
CA ILE A 83 -1.12 12.45 16.70
C ILE A 83 -1.10 11.10 15.98
N SER A 84 -1.39 11.09 14.68
CA SER A 84 -1.39 9.85 13.89
C SER A 84 0.01 9.24 13.76
N LEU A 85 1.06 10.05 13.60
CA LEU A 85 2.45 9.56 13.61
C LEU A 85 2.87 9.02 14.98
N CYS A 86 2.46 9.66 16.07
CA CYS A 86 2.67 9.13 17.42
C CYS A 86 1.95 7.80 17.62
N ALA A 87 0.70 7.67 17.16
CA ALA A 87 -0.03 6.40 17.20
C ALA A 87 0.69 5.31 16.38
N LEU A 88 1.20 5.64 15.19
CA LEU A 88 2.00 4.72 14.37
C LEU A 88 3.31 4.32 15.06
N ALA A 89 3.97 5.23 15.78
CA ALA A 89 5.17 4.91 16.56
C ALA A 89 4.88 3.91 17.68
N VAL A 90 3.75 4.05 18.37
CA VAL A 90 3.30 3.09 19.39
C VAL A 90 2.98 1.73 18.76
N ILE A 91 2.25 1.72 17.63
CA ILE A 91 1.94 0.48 16.90
C ILE A 91 3.24 -0.23 16.48
N LEU A 92 4.23 0.51 15.97
CA LEU A 92 5.53 -0.04 15.61
C LEU A 92 6.24 -0.67 16.83
N GLY A 93 6.21 0.00 17.98
CA GLY A 93 6.73 -0.54 19.24
C GLY A 93 6.04 -1.85 19.64
N LEU A 94 4.71 -1.93 19.53
CA LEU A 94 3.96 -3.15 19.79
C LEU A 94 4.33 -4.29 18.83
N VAL A 95 4.54 -3.98 17.54
CA VAL A 95 5.01 -4.96 16.54
C VAL A 95 6.41 -5.46 16.91
N ILE A 96 7.34 -4.57 17.28
CA ILE A 96 8.70 -4.96 17.70
C ILE A 96 8.64 -5.86 18.95
N ARG A 97 7.79 -5.53 19.92
CA ARG A 97 7.58 -6.36 21.11
C ARG A 97 7.10 -7.75 20.74
N PHE A 98 6.10 -7.84 19.85
CA PHE A 98 5.54 -9.11 19.41
C PHE A 98 6.56 -9.97 18.64
N LEU A 99 7.40 -9.34 17.81
CA LEU A 99 8.41 -10.06 17.00
C LEU A 99 9.67 -10.43 17.78
N THR A 100 10.13 -9.58 18.70
CA THR A 100 11.43 -9.74 19.38
C THR A 100 11.30 -10.30 20.79
N GLY A 101 10.12 -10.19 21.41
CA GLY A 101 9.90 -10.50 22.83
C GLY A 101 10.61 -9.56 23.81
N ASN A 102 11.36 -8.57 23.31
CA ASN A 102 12.16 -7.65 24.11
C ASN A 102 11.38 -6.35 24.36
N GLU A 103 10.86 -6.21 25.58
CA GLU A 103 10.07 -5.05 26.00
C GLU A 103 10.91 -3.76 26.05
N GLY A 104 12.19 -3.87 26.43
CA GLY A 104 13.10 -2.73 26.48
C GLY A 104 13.31 -2.11 25.10
N LEU A 105 13.62 -2.94 24.09
CA LEU A 105 13.78 -2.46 22.71
C LEU A 105 12.50 -1.82 22.16
N ALA A 106 11.35 -2.46 22.37
CA ALA A 106 10.06 -1.95 21.92
C ALA A 106 9.74 -0.56 22.51
N PHE A 107 9.92 -0.42 23.82
CA PHE A 107 9.67 0.84 24.53
C PHE A 107 10.65 1.93 24.10
N SER A 108 11.95 1.62 24.04
CA SER A 108 12.97 2.59 23.64
C SER A 108 12.74 3.12 22.23
N VAL A 109 12.40 2.26 21.26
CA VAL A 109 12.13 2.68 19.87
C VAL A 109 10.89 3.56 19.80
N SER A 110 9.79 3.16 20.43
CA SER A 110 8.55 3.94 20.42
C SER A 110 8.75 5.31 21.07
N LEU A 111 9.43 5.37 22.22
CA LEU A 111 9.66 6.62 22.95
C LEU A 111 10.59 7.56 22.18
N LEU A 112 11.66 7.02 21.58
CA LEU A 112 12.59 7.80 20.77
C LEU A 112 11.87 8.43 19.56
N LEU A 113 11.03 7.67 18.85
CA LEU A 113 10.25 8.20 17.73
C LEU A 113 9.28 9.31 18.16
N ILE A 114 8.58 9.13 19.28
CA ILE A 114 7.68 10.16 19.82
C ILE A 114 8.45 11.44 20.19
N ILE A 115 9.64 11.31 20.80
CA ILE A 115 10.49 12.47 21.10
C ILE A 115 10.91 13.19 19.81
N ILE A 116 11.34 12.46 18.78
CA ILE A 116 11.71 13.06 17.49
C ILE A 116 10.54 13.81 16.88
N ILE A 117 9.36 13.19 16.84
CA ILE A 117 8.13 13.82 16.33
C ILE A 117 7.79 15.07 17.15
N GLY A 118 7.88 14.98 18.47
CA GLY A 118 7.65 16.11 19.38
C GLY A 118 8.59 17.28 19.10
N ILE A 119 9.90 17.03 19.07
CA ILE A 119 10.93 18.05 18.78
C ILE A 119 10.69 18.68 17.40
N ALA A 120 10.48 17.87 16.37
CA ALA A 120 10.21 18.37 15.03
C ALA A 120 8.92 19.21 14.98
N GLY A 121 7.88 18.81 15.72
CA GLY A 121 6.64 19.58 15.87
C GLY A 121 6.81 20.91 16.60
N PHE A 122 7.77 21.01 17.52
CA PHE A 122 8.13 22.28 18.17
C PHE A 122 8.89 23.24 17.24
N VAL A 123 9.67 22.72 16.29
CA VAL A 123 10.40 23.54 15.32
C VAL A 123 9.45 24.09 14.26
N ASP A 124 8.69 23.21 13.62
CA ASP A 124 7.71 23.59 12.61
C ASP A 124 6.61 22.54 12.48
N ILE A 125 5.46 22.82 13.09
CA ILE A 125 4.32 21.92 13.03
C ILE A 125 3.74 21.82 11.61
N SER A 126 3.89 22.88 10.79
CA SER A 126 3.31 22.92 9.44
C SER A 126 3.96 21.90 8.50
N SER A 127 5.22 21.54 8.74
CA SER A 127 5.94 20.48 8.02
C SER A 127 5.28 19.10 8.13
N PHE A 128 4.37 18.88 9.08
CA PHE A 128 3.61 17.63 9.22
C PHE A 128 2.32 17.59 8.40
N GLU A 129 1.82 18.72 7.91
CA GLU A 129 0.57 18.77 7.15
C GLU A 129 0.66 17.94 5.87
N GLY A 130 -0.31 17.05 5.68
CA GLY A 130 -0.38 16.20 4.49
C GLY A 130 0.74 15.15 4.38
N LEU A 131 1.61 15.01 5.38
CA LEU A 131 2.71 14.05 5.36
C LEU A 131 2.20 12.62 5.26
N LEU A 132 1.20 12.26 6.07
CA LEU A 132 0.63 10.92 6.10
C LEU A 132 -0.06 10.55 4.77
N PRO A 133 -0.91 11.42 4.17
CA PRO A 133 -1.44 11.25 2.81
C PRO A 133 -0.35 11.08 1.76
N LYS A 134 0.72 11.86 1.84
CA LYS A 134 1.84 11.78 0.90
C LYS A 134 2.53 10.43 0.97
N ILE A 135 2.73 9.87 2.17
CA ILE A 135 3.27 8.51 2.33
C ILE A 135 2.28 7.47 1.79
N MET A 136 1.00 7.56 2.14
CA MET A 136 -0.02 6.62 1.67
C MET A 136 -0.16 6.65 0.15
N ASN A 137 -0.04 7.82 -0.48
CA ASN A 137 -0.09 7.96 -1.94
C ASN A 137 1.06 7.21 -2.63
N ARG A 138 2.26 7.17 -2.01
CA ARG A 138 3.40 6.42 -2.56
C ARG A 138 3.25 4.90 -2.42
N LEU A 139 2.56 4.44 -1.37
CA LEU A 139 2.35 3.02 -1.04
C LEU A 139 1.09 2.43 -1.68
N SER A 140 0.09 3.26 -1.98
CA SER A 140 -1.18 2.80 -2.54
C SER A 140 -0.99 2.27 -3.96
N LEU A 141 -1.46 1.04 -4.19
CA LEU A 141 -1.48 0.43 -5.52
C LEU A 141 -2.55 1.12 -6.39
N PHE A 142 -3.67 1.50 -5.76
CA PHE A 142 -4.80 2.12 -6.43
C PHE A 142 -4.52 3.56 -6.87
N GLU A 143 -3.81 4.36 -6.07
CA GLU A 143 -3.41 5.72 -6.47
C GLU A 143 -2.54 5.72 -7.72
N ARG A 144 -1.57 4.80 -7.76
CA ARG A 144 -0.73 4.59 -8.93
C ARG A 144 -1.56 4.17 -10.14
N PHE A 145 -2.56 3.32 -9.95
CA PHE A 145 -3.48 2.92 -11.02
C PHE A 145 -4.34 4.08 -11.52
N TYR A 146 -4.87 4.93 -10.63
CA TYR A 146 -5.66 6.10 -11.03
C TYR A 146 -4.87 7.08 -11.90
N SER A 147 -3.55 7.20 -11.68
CA SER A 147 -2.67 7.99 -12.56
C SER A 147 -2.76 7.53 -14.03
N PHE A 148 -2.79 6.21 -14.28
CA PHE A 148 -2.97 5.66 -15.63
C PHE A 148 -4.37 5.86 -16.18
N VAL A 149 -5.39 5.70 -15.33
CA VAL A 149 -6.79 5.97 -15.72
C VAL A 149 -6.96 7.43 -16.15
N ASN A 150 -6.26 8.35 -15.49
CA ASN A 150 -6.23 9.78 -15.80
C ASN A 150 -5.31 10.13 -16.99
N GLY A 151 -4.73 9.14 -17.66
CA GLY A 151 -3.95 9.33 -18.89
C GLY A 151 -2.46 9.59 -18.69
N VAL A 152 -1.94 9.46 -17.47
CA VAL A 152 -0.50 9.59 -17.20
C VAL A 152 0.15 8.21 -17.23
N PHE A 153 1.03 7.98 -18.19
CA PHE A 153 1.78 6.73 -18.27
C PHE A 153 3.05 6.82 -17.40
N ASP A 154 3.10 6.06 -16.30
CA ASP A 154 4.23 6.05 -15.36
C ASP A 154 4.91 4.67 -15.27
N PHE A 155 6.09 4.54 -15.89
CA PHE A 155 6.88 3.31 -15.80
C PHE A 155 7.30 2.94 -14.37
N THR A 156 7.45 3.92 -13.48
CA THR A 156 7.81 3.70 -12.07
C THR A 156 6.75 2.85 -11.37
N SER A 157 5.49 3.04 -11.72
CA SER A 157 4.37 2.28 -11.16
C SER A 157 4.34 0.84 -11.64
N ILE A 158 4.70 0.57 -12.90
CA ILE A 158 4.84 -0.81 -13.39
C ILE A 158 5.92 -1.56 -12.60
N VAL A 159 7.10 -0.94 -12.44
CA VAL A 159 8.20 -1.52 -11.66
C VAL A 159 7.77 -1.74 -10.21
N TYR A 160 7.04 -0.80 -9.62
CA TYR A 160 6.50 -0.94 -8.27
C TYR A 160 5.55 -2.14 -8.15
N PHE A 161 4.60 -2.32 -9.08
CA PHE A 161 3.70 -3.47 -9.05
C PHE A 161 4.45 -4.80 -9.19
N ILE A 162 5.44 -4.89 -10.09
CA ILE A 162 6.28 -6.07 -10.23
C ILE A 162 7.06 -6.36 -8.94
N SER A 163 7.61 -5.32 -8.29
CA SER A 163 8.33 -5.48 -7.02
C SER A 163 7.43 -6.06 -5.92
N VAL A 164 6.17 -5.60 -5.83
CA VAL A 164 5.18 -6.11 -4.88
C VAL A 164 4.83 -7.57 -5.19
N ILE A 165 4.62 -7.91 -6.45
CA ILE A 165 4.37 -9.30 -6.87
C ILE A 165 5.51 -10.21 -6.45
N VAL A 166 6.74 -9.89 -6.84
CA VAL A 166 7.92 -10.72 -6.55
C VAL A 166 8.13 -10.84 -5.04
N PHE A 167 8.03 -9.73 -4.31
CA PHE A 167 8.21 -9.72 -2.86
C PHE A 167 7.20 -10.61 -2.13
N PHE A 168 5.90 -10.46 -2.40
CA PHE A 168 4.88 -11.23 -1.69
C PHE A 168 4.84 -12.70 -2.11
N LEU A 169 5.10 -13.03 -3.38
CA LEU A 169 5.25 -14.42 -3.79
C LEU A 169 6.47 -15.08 -3.14
N PHE A 170 7.59 -14.38 -3.05
CA PHE A 170 8.78 -14.88 -2.36
C PHE A 170 8.51 -15.14 -0.87
N LEU A 171 7.84 -14.21 -0.17
CA LEU A 171 7.42 -14.43 1.21
C LEU A 171 6.42 -15.58 1.36
N SER A 172 5.53 -15.77 0.37
CA SER A 172 4.61 -16.91 0.36
C SER A 172 5.37 -18.23 0.34
N VAL A 173 6.38 -18.36 -0.53
CA VAL A 173 7.24 -19.55 -0.60
C VAL A 173 7.95 -19.79 0.73
N GLN A 174 8.61 -18.78 1.31
CA GLN A 174 9.30 -18.93 2.60
C GLN A 174 8.33 -19.32 3.74
N SER A 175 7.14 -18.72 3.76
CA SER A 175 6.11 -19.04 4.75
C SER A 175 5.67 -20.51 4.65
N LEU A 176 5.54 -21.06 3.43
CA LEU A 176 5.19 -22.46 3.21
C LEU A 176 6.34 -23.40 3.56
N GLU A 177 7.57 -23.05 3.17
CA GLU A 177 8.76 -23.86 3.50
C GLU A 177 8.98 -23.97 5.00
N LYS A 178 8.85 -22.86 5.74
CA LYS A 178 8.99 -22.87 7.21
C LYS A 178 7.97 -23.81 7.88
N ARG A 179 6.76 -23.91 7.35
CA ARG A 179 5.72 -24.83 7.85
C ARG A 179 5.97 -26.28 7.47
N ARG A 180 6.70 -26.54 6.38
CA ARG A 180 7.06 -27.91 5.97
C ARG A 180 8.11 -28.54 6.89
N TYR A 181 8.98 -27.73 7.50
CA TYR A 181 10.10 -28.20 8.32
C TYR A 181 9.86 -28.06 9.84
N ASN A 182 8.69 -27.58 10.24
CA ASN A 182 8.21 -27.57 11.62
C ASN A 182 7.19 -28.69 11.81
#